data_AF-A0A6C0BRU0-F1
#
_entry.id   AF-A0A6C0BRU0-F1
#
_cell.length_a   1.000
_cell.length_b   1.000
_cell.length_c   1.000
_cell.angle_alpha   90.00
_cell.angle_beta   90.00
_cell.angle_gamma   90.00
#
_symmetry.space_group_name_H-M   'P 1'
#
loop_
_entity.id
_entity.type
_entity.pdbx_description
1 polymer ?
#
loop_
_entity_poly.entity_id
_entity_poly.type
_entity_poly.pdbx_seq_one_letter_code
_entity_poly.pdbx_strand_id
1 'polypeptide(L)'
;MLDEIKKTFTKAQKSHLVLIFLFIIFLLFDVKVPKVVASLVDTTLGNVVVIGSALSLFYSKNNILAVIGLVVAYELIRKSSGVYGLMNYVPTQDKKDSLMNSFNENIKHSTLEEEMVTNMLPMVSGHISDANYEPVLDHLHNATSV
;
A
#
# COMPACT_ATOMS: atom_id res chain seq x y z
N MET A 1 16.16 -36.49 -23.35
CA MET A 1 15.48 -35.71 -22.28
C MET A 1 14.27 -34.94 -22.81
N LEU A 2 14.42 -34.13 -23.86
CA LEU A 2 13.30 -33.40 -24.50
C LEU A 2 12.17 -34.32 -25.02
N ASP A 3 12.51 -35.48 -25.60
CA ASP A 3 11.50 -36.41 -26.13
C ASP A 3 10.65 -37.09 -25.05
N GLU A 4 11.22 -37.34 -23.86
CA GLU A 4 10.45 -37.87 -22.73
C GLU A 4 9.49 -36.83 -22.15
N ILE A 5 9.92 -35.57 -22.11
CA ILE A 5 9.04 -34.45 -21.76
C ILE A 5 7.90 -34.34 -22.78
N LYS A 6 8.20 -34.44 -24.07
CA LYS A 6 7.16 -34.40 -25.11
C LYS A 6 6.16 -35.56 -24.98
N LYS A 7 6.64 -36.75 -24.61
CA LYS A 7 5.81 -37.95 -24.37
C LYS A 7 4.94 -37.84 -23.12
N THR A 8 5.40 -37.18 -22.05
CA THR A 8 4.57 -36.90 -20.86
C THR A 8 3.52 -35.84 -21.16
N PHE A 9 3.84 -34.85 -21.98
CA PHE A 9 2.88 -33.84 -22.45
C PHE A 9 1.78 -34.42 -23.36
N THR A 10 2.11 -35.33 -24.28
CA THR A 10 1.09 -35.96 -25.16
C THR A 10 0.23 -37.00 -24.45
N LYS A 11 0.73 -37.60 -23.36
CA LYS A 11 -0.02 -38.54 -22.52
C LYS A 11 -0.89 -37.83 -21.47
N ALA A 12 -0.62 -36.54 -21.19
CA ALA A 12 -1.40 -35.74 -20.27
C ALA A 12 -2.79 -35.42 -20.83
N GLN A 13 -3.83 -35.44 -19.99
CA GLN A 13 -5.16 -35.01 -20.41
C GLN A 13 -5.15 -33.52 -20.75
N LYS A 14 -5.93 -33.12 -21.78
CA LYS A 14 -5.99 -31.74 -22.27
C LYS A 14 -6.25 -30.72 -21.15
N SER A 15 -7.04 -31.08 -20.13
CA SER A 15 -7.31 -30.25 -18.94
C SER A 15 -6.06 -29.94 -18.12
N HIS A 16 -5.17 -30.91 -17.91
CA HIS A 16 -3.92 -30.70 -17.16
C HIS A 16 -2.95 -29.79 -17.92
N LEU A 17 -2.90 -29.89 -19.25
CA LEU A 17 -2.07 -28.99 -20.07
C LEU A 17 -2.54 -27.54 -19.99
N VAL A 18 -3.86 -27.32 -20.04
CA VAL A 18 -4.44 -25.98 -19.87
C VAL A 18 -4.11 -25.42 -18.49
N LEU A 19 -4.20 -26.24 -17.43
CA LEU A 19 -3.89 -25.81 -16.07
C LEU A 19 -2.40 -25.46 -15.89
N ILE A 20 -1.50 -26.27 -16.44
CA ILE A 20 -0.05 -25.97 -16.43
C ILE A 20 0.22 -24.64 -17.14
N PHE A 21 -0.39 -24.42 -18.31
CA PHE A 21 -0.22 -23.18 -19.05
C PHE A 21 -0.75 -21.97 -18.28
N LEU A 22 -1.91 -22.11 -17.63
CA LEU A 22 -2.48 -21.07 -16.77
C LEU A 22 -1.55 -20.72 -15.61
N PHE A 23 -0.95 -21.72 -14.96
CA PHE A 23 0.02 -21.53 -13.88
C PHE A 23 1.30 -20.84 -14.34
N ILE A 24 1.80 -21.18 -15.53
CA ILE A 24 2.97 -20.50 -16.11
C ILE A 24 2.64 -19.03 -16.41
N ILE A 25 1.48 -18.74 -16.98
CA ILE A 25 1.01 -17.35 -17.18
C ILE A 25 0.91 -16.63 -15.85
N PHE A 26 0.32 -17.26 -14.83
CA PHE A 26 0.21 -16.66 -13.50
C PHE A 26 1.57 -16.34 -12.85
N LEU A 27 2.58 -17.17 -13.08
CA LEU A 27 3.94 -16.92 -12.58
C LEU A 27 4.65 -15.81 -13.36
N LEU A 28 4.49 -15.76 -14.69
CA LEU A 28 5.16 -14.78 -15.55
C LEU A 28 4.54 -13.39 -15.46
N PHE A 29 3.21 -13.32 -15.42
CA PHE A 29 2.51 -12.06 -15.27
C PHE A 29 2.41 -11.74 -13.79
N ASP A 30 2.88 -10.55 -13.39
CA ASP A 30 2.66 -10.06 -12.03
C ASP A 30 1.20 -9.62 -11.84
N VAL A 31 0.28 -10.59 -11.91
CA VAL A 31 -1.14 -10.37 -11.74
C VAL A 31 -1.38 -10.00 -10.29
N LYS A 32 -1.78 -8.74 -10.07
CA LYS A 32 -2.18 -8.27 -8.74
C LYS A 32 -3.36 -9.11 -8.26
N VAL A 33 -3.14 -9.86 -7.18
CA VAL A 33 -4.21 -10.64 -6.55
C VAL A 33 -5.24 -9.65 -6.01
N PRO A 34 -6.52 -9.75 -6.41
CA PRO A 34 -7.54 -8.82 -5.92
C PRO A 34 -7.63 -8.91 -4.40
N LYS A 35 -7.81 -7.75 -3.75
CA LYS A 35 -7.77 -7.58 -2.30
C LYS A 35 -8.61 -8.60 -1.52
N VAL A 36 -9.77 -8.99 -2.07
CA VAL A 36 -10.68 -9.98 -1.46
C VAL A 36 -10.03 -11.37 -1.39
N VAL A 37 -9.39 -11.82 -2.48
CA VAL A 37 -8.72 -13.13 -2.54
C VAL A 37 -7.45 -13.11 -1.70
N ALA A 38 -6.68 -12.01 -1.78
CA ALA A 38 -5.47 -11.85 -0.98
C ALA A 38 -5.77 -11.89 0.52
N SER A 39 -6.82 -11.19 0.97
CA SER A 39 -7.24 -11.21 2.37
C SER A 39 -7.75 -12.57 2.84
N LEU A 40 -8.30 -13.40 1.95
CA LEU A 40 -8.75 -14.75 2.30
C LEU A 40 -7.56 -15.71 2.44
N VAL A 41 -6.61 -15.64 1.49
CA VAL A 41 -5.40 -16.48 1.48
C VAL A 41 -4.46 -16.13 2.62
N ASP A 42 -4.30 -14.85 2.96
CA ASP A 42 -3.39 -14.36 4.01
C ASP A 42 -3.83 -14.75 5.45
N THR A 43 -5.01 -15.37 5.62
CA THR A 43 -5.40 -15.96 6.91
C THR A 43 -4.65 -17.25 7.19
N THR A 44 -4.39 -17.57 8.47
CA THR A 44 -3.73 -18.83 8.86
C THR A 44 -4.44 -20.06 8.30
N LEU A 45 -5.78 -20.06 8.30
CA LEU A 45 -6.60 -21.13 7.75
C LEU A 45 -6.53 -21.15 6.21
N GLY A 46 -6.59 -19.99 5.56
CA GLY A 46 -6.47 -19.85 4.10
C GLY A 46 -5.13 -20.40 3.57
N ASN A 47 -4.02 -20.04 4.22
CA ASN A 47 -2.69 -20.55 3.90
C ASN A 47 -2.63 -22.09 4.01
N VAL A 48 -3.20 -22.68 5.06
CA VAL A 48 -3.28 -24.15 5.22
C VAL A 48 -4.09 -24.78 4.08
N VAL A 49 -5.21 -24.18 3.69
CA VAL A 49 -6.03 -24.67 2.57
C VAL A 49 -5.27 -24.59 1.24
N VAL A 50 -4.55 -23.49 0.99
CA VAL A 50 -3.73 -23.34 -0.23
C VAL A 50 -2.64 -24.41 -0.28
N ILE A 51 -1.92 -24.62 0.82
CA ILE A 51 -0.89 -25.68 0.91
C ILE A 51 -1.52 -27.07 0.72
N GLY A 52 -2.67 -27.34 1.35
CA GLY A 52 -3.42 -28.59 1.18
C GLY A 52 -3.86 -28.82 -0.27
N SER A 53 -4.33 -27.78 -0.96
CA SER A 53 -4.69 -27.85 -2.37
C SER A 53 -3.48 -28.12 -3.27
N ALA A 54 -2.32 -27.53 -2.96
CA ALA A 54 -1.07 -27.80 -3.66
C ALA A 54 -0.60 -29.24 -3.47
N LEU A 55 -0.75 -29.78 -2.26
CA LEU A 55 -0.44 -31.18 -1.96
C LEU A 55 -1.43 -32.13 -2.65
N SER A 56 -2.70 -31.75 -2.79
CA SER A 56 -3.69 -32.54 -3.54
C SER A 56 -3.31 -32.73 -5.02
N LEU A 57 -2.57 -31.78 -5.63
CA LEU A 57 -2.09 -31.92 -7.01
C LEU A 57 -1.10 -33.09 -7.18
N PHE A 58 -0.42 -33.54 -6.12
CA PHE A 58 0.43 -34.75 -6.19
C PHE A 58 -0.36 -36.04 -6.40
N TYR A 59 -1.67 -36.05 -6.12
CA TYR A 59 -2.53 -37.18 -6.44
C TYR A 59 -2.80 -37.29 -7.96
N SER A 60 -2.48 -36.25 -8.73
CA SER A 60 -2.60 -36.27 -10.19
C SER A 60 -1.48 -37.07 -10.84
N LYS A 61 -1.77 -37.75 -11.96
CA LYS A 61 -0.77 -38.56 -12.72
C LYS A 61 0.41 -37.77 -13.31
N ASN A 62 0.39 -36.44 -13.24
CA ASN A 62 1.39 -35.57 -13.84
C ASN A 62 2.28 -34.93 -12.77
N ASN A 63 3.46 -35.50 -12.52
CA ASN A 63 4.42 -34.98 -11.53
C ASN A 63 4.86 -33.53 -11.82
N ILE A 64 4.92 -33.15 -13.10
CA ILE A 64 5.28 -31.78 -13.53
C ILE A 64 4.27 -30.75 -13.02
N LEU A 65 2.97 -31.08 -13.11
CA LEU A 65 1.89 -30.20 -12.63
C LEU A 65 1.97 -30.01 -11.12
N ALA A 66 2.32 -31.06 -10.37
CA ALA A 66 2.46 -30.99 -8.92
C ALA A 66 3.59 -30.05 -8.48
N VAL A 67 4.76 -30.14 -9.12
CA VAL A 67 5.90 -29.25 -8.81
C VAL A 67 5.56 -27.80 -9.14
N ILE A 68 4.99 -27.54 -10.32
CA ILE A 68 4.57 -26.18 -10.71
C ILE A 68 3.50 -25.65 -9.76
N GLY A 69 2.52 -26.48 -9.37
CA GLY A 69 1.47 -26.09 -8.43
C GLY A 69 2.00 -25.70 -7.05
N LEU A 70 3.06 -26.36 -6.57
CA LEU A 70 3.70 -25.99 -5.31
C LEU A 70 4.38 -24.62 -5.41
N VAL A 71 5.08 -24.34 -6.52
CA VAL A 71 5.69 -23.03 -6.77
C VAL A 71 4.63 -21.94 -6.86
N VAL A 72 3.51 -22.21 -7.55
CA VAL A 72 2.38 -21.27 -7.64
C VAL A 72 1.78 -20.99 -6.26
N ALA A 73 1.59 -22.02 -5.44
CA ALA A 73 1.08 -21.85 -4.09
C ALA A 73 2.00 -20.98 -3.23
N TYR A 74 3.31 -21.21 -3.29
CA TYR A 74 4.29 -20.35 -2.62
C TYR A 74 4.22 -18.90 -3.10
N GLU A 75 4.16 -18.70 -4.42
CA GLU A 75 4.12 -17.36 -5.00
C GLU A 75 2.80 -16.63 -4.64
N LEU A 76 1.68 -17.35 -4.60
CA LEU A 76 0.40 -16.80 -4.16
C LEU A 76 0.46 -16.33 -2.71
N ILE A 77 0.98 -17.16 -1.80
CA ILE A 77 1.13 -16.83 -0.37
C ILE A 77 2.06 -15.63 -0.19
N ARG A 78 3.20 -15.63 -0.90
CA ARG A 78 4.17 -14.54 -0.86
C ARG A 78 3.55 -13.21 -1.32
N LYS A 79 2.71 -13.23 -2.36
CA LYS A 79 2.02 -12.04 -2.88
C LYS A 79 0.87 -11.57 -1.99
N SER A 80 0.20 -12.48 -1.28
CA SER A 80 -0.90 -12.13 -0.36
C SER A 80 -0.41 -11.74 1.04
N SER A 81 0.82 -12.09 1.40
CA SER A 81 1.39 -11.88 2.74
C SER A 81 1.30 -10.41 3.17
N GLY A 82 0.69 -10.17 4.33
CA GLY A 82 0.59 -8.86 4.97
C GLY A 82 -0.61 -8.02 4.54
N VAL A 83 -1.42 -8.47 3.58
CA VAL A 83 -2.65 -7.78 3.17
C VAL A 83 -3.71 -7.82 4.26
N TYR A 84 -3.87 -8.95 4.94
CA TYR A 84 -4.79 -9.11 6.06
C TYR A 84 -4.38 -8.25 7.26
N GLY A 85 -3.07 -8.19 7.55
CA GLY A 85 -2.53 -7.33 8.61
C GLY A 85 -2.79 -5.85 8.32
N LEU A 86 -2.54 -5.43 7.07
CA LEU A 86 -2.78 -4.07 6.62
C LEU A 86 -4.27 -3.68 6.69
N MET A 87 -5.17 -4.57 6.26
CA MET A 87 -6.61 -4.31 6.25
C MET A 87 -7.22 -4.20 7.65
N ASN A 88 -6.76 -5.02 8.60
CA ASN A 88 -7.38 -5.11 9.92
C ASN A 88 -6.75 -4.19 10.97
N TYR A 89 -5.44 -3.93 10.86
CA TYR A 89 -4.71 -3.19 11.89
C TYR A 89 -4.25 -1.80 11.47
N VAL A 90 -4.27 -1.46 10.17
CA VAL A 90 -3.94 -0.11 9.70
C VAL A 90 -5.22 0.67 9.40
N PRO A 91 -5.51 1.77 10.13
CA PRO A 91 -6.68 2.59 9.85
C PRO A 91 -6.53 3.27 8.48
N THR A 92 -7.65 3.37 7.75
CA THR A 92 -7.69 4.15 6.52
C THR A 92 -7.54 5.63 6.81
N GLN A 93 -7.12 6.40 5.81
CA GLN A 93 -7.03 7.86 5.92
C GLN A 93 -8.36 8.47 6.38
N ASP A 94 -9.50 8.00 5.85
CA ASP A 94 -10.83 8.46 6.28
C ASP A 94 -11.10 8.20 7.77
N LYS A 95 -10.69 7.04 8.30
CA LYS A 95 -10.83 6.73 9.74
C LYS A 95 -9.92 7.63 10.58
N LYS A 96 -8.70 7.90 10.12
CA LYS A 96 -7.75 8.80 10.78
C LYS A 96 -8.28 10.23 10.81
N ASP A 97 -8.80 10.71 9.68
CA ASP A 97 -9.34 12.06 9.55
C ASP A 97 -10.62 12.23 10.39
N SER A 98 -11.49 11.22 10.39
CA SER A 98 -12.66 11.19 11.29
C SER A 98 -12.25 11.22 12.76
N LEU A 99 -11.22 10.47 13.15
CA LEU A 99 -10.71 10.46 14.52
C LEU A 99 -10.09 11.81 14.89
N MET A 100 -9.29 12.40 14.00
CA MET A 100 -8.69 13.72 14.20
C MET A 100 -9.76 14.81 14.35
N ASN A 101 -10.81 14.75 13.52
CA ASN A 101 -11.93 15.67 13.61
C ASN A 101 -12.68 15.54 14.93
N SER A 102 -12.87 14.31 15.44
CA SER A 102 -13.51 14.09 16.74
C SER A 102 -12.76 14.71 17.92
N PHE A 103 -11.42 14.80 17.84
CA PHE A 103 -10.63 15.50 18.85
C PHE A 103 -10.78 17.02 18.77
N ASN A 104 -11.06 17.54 17.57
CA ASN A 104 -11.26 18.97 17.33
C ASN A 104 -12.72 19.42 17.56
N GLU A 105 -13.69 18.51 17.74
CA GLU A 105 -15.10 18.86 18.01
C GLU A 105 -15.27 19.71 19.26
N ASN A 106 -14.39 19.53 20.26
CA ASN A 106 -14.40 20.32 21.47
C ASN A 106 -13.76 21.70 21.27
N ILE A 107 -12.95 21.94 20.24
CA ILE A 107 -12.30 23.23 19.94
C ILE A 107 -13.22 24.09 19.05
N LYS A 108 -14.51 24.12 19.37
CA LYS A 108 -15.50 24.98 18.70
C LYS A 108 -15.62 26.36 19.35
N HIS A 109 -14.64 26.72 20.17
CA HIS A 109 -14.47 28.04 20.76
C HIS A 109 -13.29 28.72 20.06
N SER A 110 -13.40 30.03 19.81
CA SER A 110 -12.29 30.82 19.29
C SER A 110 -11.06 30.61 20.15
N THR A 111 -9.92 30.33 19.50
CA THR A 111 -8.65 30.28 20.23
C THR A 111 -8.34 31.67 20.78
N LEU A 112 -7.54 31.75 21.85
CA LEU A 112 -7.13 33.05 22.41
C LEU A 112 -6.44 33.94 21.36
N GLU A 113 -5.69 33.32 20.45
CA GLU A 113 -5.03 34.03 19.34
C GLU A 113 -6.05 34.54 18.32
N GLU A 114 -7.07 33.75 17.99
CA GLU A 114 -8.12 34.17 17.06
C GLU A 114 -9.03 35.25 17.67
N GLU A 115 -9.30 35.18 18.96
CA GLU A 115 -9.98 36.23 19.72
C GLU A 115 -9.15 37.53 19.75
N MET A 116 -7.85 37.44 20.03
CA MET A 116 -6.92 38.58 19.99
C MET A 116 -6.85 39.22 18.59
N VAL A 117 -6.75 38.41 17.53
CA VAL A 117 -6.73 38.88 16.13
C VAL A 117 -8.08 39.50 15.75
N THR A 118 -9.20 38.94 16.19
CA THR A 118 -10.54 39.50 15.96
C THR A 118 -10.73 40.85 16.66
N ASN A 119 -10.14 41.00 17.85
CA ASN A 119 -10.14 42.26 18.61
C ASN A 119 -9.09 43.27 18.10
N MET A 120 -8.25 42.90 17.13
CA MET A 120 -7.29 43.82 16.53
C MET A 120 -8.03 44.82 15.65
N LEU A 121 -7.80 46.11 15.89
CA LEU A 121 -8.39 47.18 15.07
C LEU A 121 -7.96 46.99 13.60
N PRO A 122 -8.88 47.14 12.64
CA PRO A 122 -8.51 47.06 11.24
C PRO A 122 -7.44 48.10 10.94
N MET A 123 -6.37 47.67 10.29
CA MET A 123 -5.31 48.58 9.85
C MET A 123 -5.94 49.56 8.86
N VAL A 124 -6.17 50.79 9.31
CA VAL A 124 -6.77 51.85 8.50
C VAL A 124 -5.83 52.10 7.33
N SER A 125 -6.28 51.77 6.11
CA SER A 125 -5.70 52.25 4.85
C SER A 125 -6.03 53.74 4.70
N GLY A 126 -5.50 54.55 5.61
CA GLY A 126 -5.33 55.97 5.38
C GLY A 126 -4.04 56.16 4.59
N HIS A 127 -3.94 57.24 3.83
CA HIS A 127 -2.68 57.63 3.18
C HIS A 127 -1.59 57.67 4.27
N ILE A 128 -0.76 56.62 4.33
CA ILE A 128 0.40 56.59 5.21
C ILE A 128 1.29 57.65 4.59
N SER A 129 1.39 58.82 5.22
CA SER A 129 2.40 59.81 4.85
C SER A 129 3.71 59.07 4.70
N ASP A 130 4.43 59.29 3.59
CA ASP A 130 5.73 58.65 3.34
C ASP A 130 6.53 58.66 4.64
N ALA A 131 6.76 57.46 5.17
CA ALA A 131 7.38 57.34 6.47
C ALA A 131 8.82 57.82 6.31
N ASN A 132 9.12 58.99 6.87
CA ASN A 132 10.46 59.57 6.90
C ASN A 132 11.30 58.82 7.94
N TYR A 133 11.57 57.55 7.68
CA TYR A 133 12.58 56.78 8.41
C TYR A 133 13.81 56.69 7.52
N GLU A 134 14.92 57.24 8.00
CA GLU A 134 16.23 56.91 7.45
C GLU A 134 16.78 55.70 8.20
N PRO A 135 17.25 54.65 7.49
CA PRO A 135 17.89 53.53 8.15
C PRO A 135 19.19 54.01 8.80
N VAL A 136 19.20 54.08 10.12
CA VAL A 136 20.44 54.30 10.87
C VAL A 136 21.16 52.96 10.97
N LEU A 137 22.23 52.80 10.19
CA LEU A 137 23.12 51.65 10.31
C LEU A 137 23.83 51.72 11.67
N ASP A 138 23.62 50.70 12.50
CA ASP A 138 24.38 50.52 13.73
C ASP A 138 25.84 50.16 13.40
N HIS A 139 26.74 50.28 14.38
CA HIS A 139 28.16 50.01 14.21
C HIS A 139 28.40 48.58 13.70
N LEU A 140 28.78 48.47 12.43
CA LEU A 140 28.90 47.20 11.71
C LEU A 140 30.05 46.29 12.20
N HIS A 141 30.80 46.62 13.27
CA HIS A 141 31.87 45.79 13.85
C HIS A 141 32.74 45.02 12.82
N ASN A 142 33.10 45.67 11.71
CA ASN A 142 33.85 45.06 10.61
C ASN A 142 33.19 43.82 9.93
N ALA A 143 31.88 43.64 10.07
CA ALA A 143 31.07 42.59 9.47
C ALA A 143 30.73 42.84 7.98
N THR A 144 31.22 43.92 7.40
CA THR A 144 31.18 44.17 5.95
C THR A 144 32.58 44.50 5.46
N SER A 145 33.16 43.55 4.73
CA SER A 145 34.24 43.79 3.79
C SER A 145 33.62 43.89 2.40
N VAL A 146 33.94 44.95 1.66
CA VAL A 146 33.90 44.89 0.19
C VAL A 146 34.70 43.68 -0.31
#